data_AF-A0A7R8ZL06-F1
#
_entry.id   AF-A0A7R8ZL06-F1
#
_cell.length_a   1.000
_cell.length_b   1.000
_cell.length_c   1.000
_cell.angle_alpha   90.00
_cell.angle_beta   90.00
_cell.angle_gamma   90.00
#
_symmetry.space_group_name_H-M   'P 1'
#
loop_
_entity.id
_entity.type
_entity.pdbx_description
1 polymer ?
#
loop_
_entity_poly.entity_id
_entity_poly.type
_entity_poly.pdbx_seq_one_letter_code
_entity_poly.pdbx_strand_id
1 'polypeptide(L)'
;MRGVVASLLARSLRLPESACAVRLSWRRLCVPAADDVSLMPPERPPRELPDPPPTPQWTYKGPRADEDPAPLFFSPRVQQLMVSLTGKDYDRVFKTKKLGKALKPPRYHFMTQEQYQQLLAKYDAMAVTLLRPPPYLRPQEQVEQVLSDDPEIKGLTKHKYVFTDISASISNK
;
A
#
# COMPACT_ATOMS: atom_id res chain seq x y z
N MET A 1 22.17 2.45 72.37
CA MET A 1 23.61 2.13 72.19
C MET A 1 24.23 3.23 71.34
N ARG A 2 25.30 3.86 71.83
CA ARG A 2 26.07 4.88 71.09
C ARG A 2 26.99 4.17 70.08
N GLY A 3 27.26 4.80 68.94
CA GLY A 3 28.26 4.34 67.98
C GLY A 3 28.43 5.31 66.83
N VAL A 4 29.41 6.21 66.96
CA VAL A 4 29.90 7.16 65.96
C VAL A 4 30.82 6.43 64.99
N VAL A 5 30.71 6.66 63.67
CA VAL A 5 31.88 6.89 62.80
C VAL A 5 31.47 7.71 61.56
N ALA A 6 32.22 8.77 61.31
CA ALA A 6 32.15 9.61 60.12
C ALA A 6 33.05 9.06 58.99
N SER A 7 32.67 9.30 57.74
CA SER A 7 33.56 9.57 56.59
C SER A 7 32.69 9.84 55.36
N LEU A 8 32.64 11.07 54.85
CA LEU A 8 33.49 11.59 53.78
C LEU A 8 33.57 10.65 52.57
N LEU A 9 32.82 10.98 51.51
CA LEU A 9 33.39 11.36 50.21
C LEU A 9 32.27 11.64 49.20
N ALA A 10 32.25 12.89 48.75
CA ALA A 10 31.55 13.31 47.54
C ALA A 10 32.09 12.53 46.33
N ARG A 11 31.20 12.01 45.49
CA ARG A 11 31.50 11.85 44.07
C ARG A 11 30.22 11.79 43.24
N SER A 12 29.83 12.98 42.80
CA SER A 12 29.03 13.21 41.60
C SER A 12 29.63 12.40 40.45
N LEU A 13 28.94 11.32 40.05
CA LEU A 13 29.23 10.62 38.81
C LEU A 13 28.61 11.41 37.66
N ARG A 14 29.35 12.43 37.22
CA ARG A 14 29.25 12.94 35.85
C ARG A 14 29.78 11.84 34.94
N LEU A 15 28.89 11.33 34.10
CA LEU A 15 29.26 10.52 32.95
C LEU A 15 30.21 11.35 32.08
N PRO A 16 31.41 10.84 31.73
CA PRO A 16 32.25 11.51 30.76
C PRO A 16 31.64 11.31 29.38
N GLU A 17 31.25 12.42 28.75
CA GLU A 17 31.05 12.52 27.31
C GLU A 17 32.39 12.22 26.63
N SER A 18 32.69 10.95 26.39
CA SER A 18 33.75 10.55 25.46
C SER A 18 33.22 10.83 24.06
N ALA A 19 33.46 12.06 23.65
CA ALA A 19 33.39 12.55 22.29
C ALA A 19 34.05 11.55 21.32
N CYS A 20 33.23 10.80 20.58
CA CYS A 20 33.58 10.30 19.26
C CYS A 20 33.69 11.51 18.31
N ALA A 21 34.76 12.27 18.46
CA ALA A 21 35.15 13.34 17.55
C ALA A 21 36.48 12.96 16.91
N VAL A 22 36.46 11.93 16.05
CA VAL A 22 37.50 11.78 15.03
C VAL A 22 37.22 12.83 13.96
N ARG A 23 37.66 14.05 14.29
CA ARG A 23 37.70 15.22 13.42
C ARG A 23 38.83 14.96 12.44
N LEU A 24 38.52 14.30 11.31
CA LEU A 24 39.46 14.17 10.20
C LEU A 24 39.78 15.58 9.70
N SER A 25 40.95 16.06 10.09
CA SER A 25 41.54 17.30 9.62
C SER A 25 42.00 17.11 8.18
N TRP A 26 41.16 17.44 7.22
CA TRP A 26 41.61 17.70 5.86
C TRP A 26 42.03 19.16 5.79
N ARG A 27 43.26 19.43 6.24
CA ARG A 27 43.95 20.66 5.84
C ARG A 27 44.23 20.55 4.34
N ARG A 28 43.66 21.51 3.60
CA ARG A 28 44.22 22.16 2.41
C ARG A 28 45.63 21.69 2.01
N LEU A 29 45.72 21.07 0.85
CA LEU A 29 46.83 21.02 -0.13
C LEU A 29 46.34 19.99 -1.17
N CYS A 30 46.01 20.27 -2.43
CA CYS A 30 46.38 21.32 -3.36
C CYS A 30 45.16 21.61 -4.27
N VAL A 31 44.93 22.87 -4.63
CA VAL A 31 44.21 23.20 -5.86
C VAL A 31 45.28 23.21 -6.95
N PRO A 32 45.29 22.27 -7.91
CA PRO A 32 46.11 22.48 -9.10
C PRO A 32 45.56 23.70 -9.84
N ALA A 33 46.48 24.58 -10.21
CA ALA A 33 46.23 25.74 -11.03
C ALA A 33 45.37 25.37 -12.24
N ALA A 34 44.38 26.21 -12.52
CA ALA A 34 43.73 26.24 -13.81
C ALA A 34 44.81 26.62 -14.84
N ASP A 35 45.21 25.67 -15.69
CA ASP A 35 45.85 25.87 -16.99
C ASP A 35 46.06 24.49 -17.63
N ASP A 36 44.99 23.89 -18.19
CA ASP A 36 45.08 22.99 -19.36
C ASP A 36 43.66 22.60 -19.83
N VAL A 37 42.94 23.57 -20.41
CA VAL A 37 41.73 23.31 -21.19
C VAL A 37 42.13 23.30 -22.67
N SER A 38 42.97 22.35 -23.09
CA SER A 38 43.34 22.24 -24.51
C SER A 38 43.33 20.84 -25.11
N LEU A 39 42.93 19.80 -24.37
CA LEU A 39 42.78 18.46 -24.95
C LEU A 39 41.51 17.75 -24.47
N MET A 40 40.35 18.40 -24.54
CA MET A 40 39.10 17.65 -24.65
C MET A 40 38.84 17.35 -26.13
N PRO A 41 38.67 16.07 -26.53
CA PRO A 41 38.20 15.72 -27.85
C PRO A 41 36.88 16.44 -28.13
N PRO A 42 36.61 16.88 -29.38
CA PRO A 42 35.34 17.53 -29.68
C PRO A 42 34.20 16.63 -29.25
N GLU A 43 33.20 17.19 -28.56
CA GLU A 43 31.98 16.48 -28.20
C GLU A 43 31.43 15.83 -29.46
N ARG A 44 31.30 14.50 -29.45
CA ARG A 44 30.61 13.81 -30.54
C ARG A 44 29.21 14.41 -30.61
N PRO A 45 28.73 14.79 -31.81
CA PRO A 45 27.38 15.33 -31.94
C PRO A 45 26.40 14.34 -31.30
N PRO A 46 25.36 14.83 -30.61
CA PRO A 46 24.35 13.97 -30.02
C PRO A 46 23.89 12.96 -31.07
N ARG A 47 24.05 11.68 -30.76
CA ARG A 47 23.58 10.61 -31.64
C ARG A 47 22.07 10.78 -31.72
N GLU A 48 21.55 11.29 -32.85
CA GLU A 48 20.12 11.37 -33.08
C GLU A 48 19.54 9.98 -32.80
N LEU A 49 18.74 9.88 -31.74
CA LEU A 49 18.00 8.66 -31.49
C LEU A 49 17.10 8.48 -32.72
N PRO A 50 17.13 7.31 -33.40
CA PRO A 50 16.19 7.07 -34.47
C PRO A 50 14.79 7.34 -33.93
N ASP A 51 13.96 8.04 -34.72
CA ASP A 51 12.59 8.33 -34.34
C ASP A 51 11.96 7.05 -33.79
N PRO A 52 11.29 7.11 -32.63
CA PRO A 52 10.66 5.93 -32.06
C PRO A 52 9.79 5.32 -33.16
N PRO A 53 9.88 4.00 -33.38
CA PRO A 53 9.09 3.36 -34.41
C PRO A 53 7.63 3.79 -34.23
N PRO A 54 6.88 4.02 -35.33
CA PRO A 54 5.48 4.41 -35.22
C PRO A 54 4.81 3.44 -34.27
N THR A 55 4.30 3.96 -33.16
CA THR A 55 3.74 3.13 -32.09
C THR A 55 2.79 2.15 -32.75
N PRO A 56 2.91 0.83 -32.51
CA PRO A 56 2.00 -0.13 -33.11
C PRO A 56 0.59 0.36 -32.80
N GLN A 57 -0.20 0.57 -33.85
CA GLN A 57 -1.58 1.01 -33.74
C GLN A 57 -2.39 -0.18 -33.21
N TRP A 58 -2.15 -0.60 -31.98
CA TRP A 58 -3.11 -1.41 -31.26
C TRP A 58 -4.32 -0.48 -31.10
N THR A 59 -5.23 -0.50 -32.07
CA THR A 59 -6.49 0.21 -31.95
C THR A 59 -7.29 -0.53 -30.91
N TYR A 60 -7.13 -0.13 -29.64
CA TYR A 60 -7.97 -0.61 -28.56
C TYR A 60 -9.39 -0.17 -28.86
N LYS A 61 -10.17 -1.09 -29.43
CA LYS A 61 -11.63 -0.98 -29.45
C LYS A 61 -12.10 -1.32 -28.05
N GLY A 62 -11.91 -0.37 -27.14
CA GLY A 62 -12.45 -0.46 -25.80
C GLY A 62 -13.97 -0.60 -25.83
N PRO A 63 -14.59 -1.14 -24.76
CA PRO A 63 -16.03 -1.10 -24.62
C PRO A 63 -16.49 0.34 -24.79
N ARG A 64 -17.55 0.53 -25.59
CA ARG A 64 -18.18 1.85 -25.74
C ARG A 64 -18.67 2.29 -24.36
N ALA A 65 -18.68 3.58 -24.08
CA ALA A 65 -19.03 4.12 -22.75
C ALA A 65 -20.42 3.65 -22.25
N ASP A 66 -21.29 3.23 -23.17
CA ASP A 66 -22.65 2.80 -22.90
C ASP A 66 -22.79 1.29 -22.59
N GLU A 67 -21.74 0.49 -22.75
CA GLU A 67 -21.79 -0.96 -22.54
C GLU A 67 -21.46 -1.36 -21.09
N ASP A 68 -22.30 -2.21 -20.49
CA ASP A 68 -22.06 -2.77 -19.16
C ASP A 68 -20.77 -3.60 -19.16
N PRO A 69 -19.74 -3.24 -18.39
CA PRO A 69 -18.49 -4.00 -18.35
C PRO A 69 -18.58 -5.25 -17.46
N ALA A 70 -19.64 -5.36 -16.64
CA ALA A 70 -19.88 -6.48 -15.73
C ALA A 70 -19.85 -7.86 -16.42
N PRO A 71 -20.58 -8.13 -17.52
CA PRO A 71 -20.52 -9.42 -18.20
C PRO A 71 -19.11 -9.81 -18.67
N LEU A 72 -18.31 -8.84 -19.12
CA LEU A 72 -16.92 -9.09 -19.53
C LEU A 72 -16.05 -9.45 -18.32
N PHE A 73 -16.24 -8.76 -17.19
CA PHE A 73 -15.53 -9.03 -15.94
C PHE A 73 -15.81 -10.43 -15.39
N PHE A 74 -17.05 -10.92 -15.47
CA PHE A 74 -17.42 -12.25 -15.02
C PHE A 74 -17.06 -13.38 -16.01
N SER A 75 -16.53 -13.05 -17.18
CA SER A 75 -16.11 -14.08 -18.13
C SER A 75 -14.96 -14.91 -17.54
N PRO A 76 -15.00 -16.25 -17.68
CA PRO A 76 -14.00 -17.13 -17.07
C PRO A 76 -12.60 -16.87 -17.62
N ARG A 77 -12.51 -16.48 -18.90
CA ARG A 77 -11.25 -16.16 -19.56
C ARG A 77 -10.59 -14.93 -18.95
N VAL A 78 -11.35 -13.85 -18.71
CA VAL A 78 -10.82 -12.62 -18.11
C VAL A 78 -10.39 -12.88 -16.67
N GLN A 79 -11.17 -13.62 -15.89
CA GLN A 79 -10.80 -13.96 -14.50
C GLN A 79 -9.52 -14.80 -14.43
N GLN A 80 -9.36 -15.80 -15.31
CA GLN A 80 -8.12 -16.59 -15.39
C GLN A 80 -6.91 -15.70 -15.72
N LEU A 81 -7.08 -14.78 -16.68
CA LEU A 81 -6.03 -13.83 -17.04
C LEU A 81 -5.66 -12.92 -15.85
N MET A 82 -6.65 -12.36 -15.15
CA MET A 82 -6.42 -11.52 -13.97
C MET A 82 -5.65 -12.28 -12.88
N VAL A 83 -6.02 -13.54 -12.60
CA VAL A 83 -5.29 -14.37 -11.63
C VAL A 83 -3.84 -14.62 -12.11
N SER A 84 -3.65 -14.91 -13.39
CA SER A 84 -2.31 -15.16 -13.95
C SER A 84 -1.41 -13.92 -13.94
N LEU A 85 -1.96 -12.74 -14.24
CA LEU A 85 -1.23 -11.47 -14.29
C LEU A 85 -0.90 -10.94 -12.89
N THR A 86 -1.82 -11.11 -11.94
CA THR A 86 -1.62 -10.64 -10.56
C THR A 86 -0.51 -11.43 -9.85
N GLY A 87 -0.33 -12.71 -10.20
CA GLY A 87 0.62 -13.59 -9.55
C GLY A 87 0.21 -13.96 -8.12
N LYS A 88 0.96 -14.88 -7.50
CA LYS A 88 0.74 -15.34 -6.12
C LYS A 88 2.01 -15.12 -5.30
N ASP A 89 2.08 -13.96 -4.64
CA ASP A 89 3.22 -13.61 -3.78
C ASP A 89 2.83 -13.76 -2.29
N TYR A 90 3.21 -14.87 -1.65
CA TYR A 90 2.80 -15.17 -0.26
C TYR A 90 3.24 -14.09 0.74
N ASP A 91 4.47 -13.57 0.58
CA ASP A 91 5.02 -12.53 1.45
C ASP A 91 4.21 -11.22 1.41
N ARG A 92 3.63 -10.92 0.24
CA ARG A 92 2.81 -9.73 0.04
C ARG A 92 1.38 -9.96 0.55
N VAL A 93 0.80 -11.12 0.26
CA VAL A 93 -0.58 -11.48 0.66
C VAL A 93 -0.70 -11.57 2.19
N PHE A 94 0.24 -12.26 2.83
CA PHE A 94 0.22 -12.51 4.28
C PHE A 94 1.09 -11.53 5.08
N LYS A 95 1.39 -10.36 4.51
CA LYS A 95 2.19 -9.33 5.18
C LYS A 95 1.60 -8.95 6.53
N THR A 96 2.44 -8.90 7.56
CA THR A 96 2.04 -8.48 8.90
C THR A 96 1.56 -7.03 8.88
N LYS A 97 0.29 -6.81 9.25
CA LYS A 97 -0.33 -5.48 9.32
C LYS A 97 -0.14 -4.87 10.71
N LYS A 98 0.27 -3.59 10.77
CA LYS A 98 0.37 -2.82 12.01
C LYS A 98 -1.01 -2.30 12.42
N LEU A 99 -1.88 -3.17 12.93
CA LEU A 99 -3.27 -2.84 13.29
C LEU A 99 -3.45 -2.26 14.70
N GLY A 100 -2.36 -1.83 15.36
CA GLY A 100 -2.39 -1.32 16.74
C GLY A 100 -2.78 -2.36 17.81
N LYS A 101 -2.98 -3.63 17.42
CA LYS A 101 -3.28 -4.76 18.32
C LYS A 101 -1.97 -5.38 18.81
N ALA A 102 -1.95 -5.85 20.05
CA ALA A 102 -0.81 -6.57 20.60
C ALA A 102 -0.51 -7.82 19.75
N LEU A 103 0.75 -7.97 19.32
CA LEU A 103 1.20 -9.15 18.59
C LEU A 103 1.20 -10.35 19.53
N LYS A 104 0.58 -11.45 19.09
CA LYS A 104 0.64 -12.72 19.83
C LYS A 104 2.00 -13.39 19.56
N PRO A 105 2.56 -14.11 20.55
CA PRO A 105 3.79 -14.86 20.33
C PRO A 105 3.57 -15.95 19.26
N PRO A 106 4.55 -16.17 18.36
CA PRO A 106 4.44 -17.20 17.33
C PRO A 106 4.42 -18.61 17.95
N ARG A 107 3.73 -19.55 17.29
CA ARG A 107 3.71 -20.96 17.66
C ARG A 107 4.52 -21.78 16.66
N TYR A 108 5.44 -22.58 17.16
CA TYR A 108 6.25 -23.48 16.35
C TYR A 108 5.67 -24.89 16.41
N HIS A 109 5.61 -25.54 15.25
CA HIS A 109 5.09 -26.90 15.11
C HIS A 109 6.08 -27.72 14.27
N PHE A 110 6.38 -28.93 14.72
CA PHE A 110 7.13 -29.91 13.92
C PHE A 110 6.14 -30.68 13.06
N MET A 111 6.39 -30.72 11.75
CA MET A 111 5.48 -31.34 10.79
C MET A 111 6.22 -32.32 9.90
N THR A 112 5.50 -33.38 9.50
CA THR A 112 5.97 -34.28 8.43
C THR A 112 5.78 -33.61 7.07
N GLN A 113 6.45 -34.13 6.04
CA GLN A 113 6.36 -33.57 4.69
C GLN A 113 4.92 -33.56 4.15
N GLU A 114 4.15 -34.60 4.44
CA GLU A 114 2.74 -34.71 4.04
C GLU A 114 1.90 -33.62 4.69
N GLN A 115 2.08 -33.37 5.99
CA GLN A 115 1.37 -32.32 6.73
C GLN A 115 1.73 -30.93 6.20
N TYR A 116 3.01 -30.71 5.88
CA TYR A 116 3.47 -29.45 5.29
C TYR A 116 2.81 -29.16 3.94
N GLN A 117 2.74 -30.15 3.04
CA GLN A 117 2.07 -30.00 1.74
C GLN A 117 0.57 -29.72 1.88
N GLN A 118 -0.11 -30.39 2.82
CA GLN A 118 -1.52 -30.13 3.12
C GLN A 118 -1.74 -28.70 3.63
N LEU A 119 -0.82 -28.17 4.45
CA LEU A 119 -0.90 -26.78 4.89
C LEU A 119 -0.67 -25.81 3.74
N LEU A 120 0.32 -26.07 2.88
CA LEU A 120 0.56 -25.23 1.71
C LEU A 120 -0.70 -25.15 0.82
N ALA A 121 -1.35 -26.29 0.55
CA ALA A 121 -2.60 -26.31 -0.22
C ALA A 121 -3.72 -25.50 0.45
N LYS A 122 -3.80 -25.49 1.79
CA LYS A 122 -4.74 -24.63 2.53
C LYS A 122 -4.40 -23.15 2.37
N TYR A 123 -3.13 -22.78 2.50
CA TYR A 123 -2.68 -21.40 2.31
C TYR A 123 -2.89 -20.93 0.88
N ASP A 124 -2.76 -21.80 -0.11
CA ASP A 124 -3.07 -21.51 -1.51
C ASP A 124 -4.54 -21.17 -1.71
N ALA A 125 -5.45 -21.96 -1.16
CA ALA A 125 -6.88 -21.67 -1.22
C ALA A 125 -7.23 -20.34 -0.53
N MET A 126 -6.60 -20.05 0.61
CA MET A 126 -6.76 -18.78 1.31
C MET A 126 -6.22 -17.61 0.49
N ALA A 127 -5.03 -17.75 -0.11
CA ALA A 127 -4.43 -16.71 -0.94
C ALA A 127 -5.30 -16.36 -2.15
N VAL A 128 -5.87 -17.38 -2.83
CA VAL A 128 -6.81 -17.17 -3.95
C VAL A 128 -8.06 -16.41 -3.49
N THR A 129 -8.55 -16.69 -2.28
CA THR A 129 -9.73 -16.01 -1.73
C THR A 129 -9.43 -14.55 -1.40
N LEU A 130 -8.25 -14.27 -0.83
CA LEU A 130 -7.82 -12.92 -0.46
C LEU A 130 -7.46 -12.05 -1.68
N LEU A 131 -6.91 -12.64 -2.74
CA LEU A 131 -6.53 -11.96 -3.98
C LEU A 131 -7.67 -11.79 -4.99
N ARG A 132 -8.93 -12.05 -4.59
CA ARG A 132 -10.06 -11.91 -5.49
C ARG A 132 -10.20 -10.44 -5.94
N PRO A 133 -10.22 -10.17 -7.26
CA PRO A 133 -10.47 -8.81 -7.72
C PRO A 133 -11.91 -8.38 -7.39
N PRO A 134 -12.12 -7.12 -6.98
CA PRO A 134 -13.47 -6.59 -6.79
C PRO A 134 -14.22 -6.54 -8.12
N PRO A 135 -15.57 -6.70 -8.12
CA PRO A 135 -16.35 -6.63 -9.34
C PRO A 135 -16.30 -5.22 -9.93
N TYR A 136 -16.15 -5.14 -11.25
CA TYR A 136 -16.22 -3.88 -11.97
C TYR A 136 -17.63 -3.66 -12.50
N LEU A 137 -18.31 -2.65 -11.97
CA LEU A 137 -19.69 -2.29 -12.29
C LEU A 137 -19.76 -0.87 -12.87
N ARG A 138 -20.89 -0.53 -13.49
CA ARG A 138 -21.17 0.85 -13.87
C ARG A 138 -21.42 1.72 -12.64
N PRO A 139 -21.16 3.04 -12.72
CA PRO A 139 -21.61 3.98 -11.70
C PRO A 139 -23.11 3.84 -11.47
N GLN A 140 -23.53 3.97 -10.21
CA GLN A 140 -24.95 3.95 -9.86
C GLN A 140 -25.63 5.24 -10.35
N GLU A 141 -26.80 5.11 -10.96
CA GLU A 141 -27.66 6.24 -11.31
C GLU A 141 -28.41 6.74 -10.08
N GLN A 142 -28.57 8.06 -9.95
CA GLN A 142 -29.34 8.67 -8.86
C GLN A 142 -30.83 8.41 -9.08
N VAL A 143 -31.48 7.74 -8.12
CA VAL A 143 -32.92 7.48 -8.16
C VAL A 143 -33.63 8.56 -7.36
N GLU A 144 -34.29 9.48 -8.05
CA GLU A 144 -35.19 10.47 -7.45
C GLU A 144 -36.64 10.01 -7.67
N GLN A 145 -37.20 9.31 -6.69
CA GLN A 145 -38.60 8.90 -6.70
C GLN A 145 -39.35 9.58 -5.56
N VAL A 146 -40.33 10.41 -5.91
CA VAL A 146 -41.26 11.00 -4.94
C VAL A 146 -42.36 9.99 -4.65
N LEU A 147 -42.50 9.59 -3.38
CA LEU A 147 -43.52 8.62 -2.96
C LEU A 147 -44.90 9.27 -2.77
N SER A 148 -44.94 10.46 -2.17
CA SER A 148 -46.13 11.27 -1.97
C SER A 148 -45.76 12.75 -1.81
N ASP A 149 -46.66 13.64 -2.24
CA ASP A 149 -46.53 15.09 -2.12
C ASP A 149 -47.70 15.66 -1.31
N ASP A 150 -47.45 16.00 -0.04
CA ASP A 150 -48.47 16.51 0.88
C ASP A 150 -48.26 18.02 1.18
N PRO A 151 -49.05 18.93 0.57
CA PRO A 151 -48.83 20.38 0.70
C PRO A 151 -49.22 20.94 2.08
N GLU A 152 -50.08 20.25 2.82
CA GLU A 152 -50.58 20.70 4.14
C GLU A 152 -49.50 20.68 5.23
N ILE A 153 -48.48 19.83 5.07
CA ILE A 153 -47.37 19.69 6.03
C ILE A 153 -46.32 20.80 5.85
N LYS A 154 -46.44 21.60 4.78
CA LYS A 154 -45.49 22.65 4.41
C LYS A 154 -45.47 23.77 5.46
N GLY A 155 -44.30 24.00 6.06
CA GLY A 155 -44.07 25.07 7.05
C GLY A 155 -44.26 24.65 8.50
N LEU A 156 -44.71 23.41 8.75
CA LEU A 156 -44.85 22.87 10.11
C LEU A 156 -43.49 22.53 10.75
N THR A 157 -42.58 21.95 9.96
CA THR A 157 -41.25 21.51 10.40
C THR A 157 -40.14 22.26 9.66
N LYS A 158 -39.05 22.58 10.39
CA LYS A 158 -37.91 23.36 9.88
C LYS A 158 -36.81 22.50 9.25
N HIS A 159 -36.81 21.18 9.49
CA HIS A 159 -35.73 20.26 9.10
C HIS A 159 -36.28 19.09 8.30
N LYS A 160 -35.40 18.43 7.52
CA LYS A 160 -35.74 17.22 6.75
C LYS A 160 -35.62 15.99 7.66
N TYR A 161 -36.59 15.09 7.57
CA TYR A 161 -36.57 13.80 8.27
C TYR A 161 -36.18 12.68 7.31
N VAL A 162 -35.31 11.78 7.77
CA VAL A 162 -34.91 10.58 7.03
C VAL A 162 -35.41 9.38 7.81
N PHE A 163 -36.37 8.67 7.23
CA PHE A 163 -36.91 7.45 7.81
C PHE A 163 -36.17 6.26 7.20
N THR A 164 -35.51 5.47 8.04
CA THR A 164 -34.82 4.24 7.62
C THR A 164 -35.43 3.05 8.34
N ASP A 165 -35.77 2.00 7.59
CA ASP A 165 -36.13 0.72 8.18
C ASP A 165 -34.87 0.00 8.70
N ILE A 166 -34.98 -0.61 9.89
CA ILE A 166 -33.92 -1.34 10.60
C ILE A 166 -34.23 -2.84 10.71
N SER A 167 -35.27 -3.31 10.02
CA SER A 167 -35.68 -4.70 10.02
C SER A 167 -34.54 -5.62 9.55
N ALA A 168 -34.11 -6.53 10.42
CA ALA A 168 -32.94 -7.39 10.18
C ALA A 168 -33.18 -8.48 9.12
N SER A 169 -34.44 -8.75 8.75
CA SER A 169 -34.82 -9.80 7.80
C SER A 169 -34.68 -9.38 6.33
N ILE A 170 -34.54 -8.09 6.04
CA ILE A 170 -34.50 -7.55 4.68
C ILE A 170 -33.05 -7.18 4.32
N SER A 171 -32.63 -7.55 3.11
CA SER A 171 -31.29 -7.20 2.62
C SER A 171 -31.26 -5.80 2.01
N ASN A 172 -30.18 -5.06 2.32
CA ASN A 172 -29.87 -3.80 1.67
C ASN A 172 -29.33 -4.11 0.25
N LYS A 173 -29.99 -3.58 -0.77
CA LYS A 173 -29.65 -3.78 -2.19
C LYS A 173 -29.19 -2.46 -2.80
#